data_AF-A0A7C2XMZ8-F1
#
_entry.id   AF-A0A7C2XMZ8-F1
#
_cell.length_a   1.000
_cell.length_b   1.000
_cell.length_c   1.000
_cell.angle_alpha   90.00
_cell.angle_beta   90.00
_cell.angle_gamma   90.00
#
_symmetry.space_group_name_H-M   'P 1'
#
loop_
_entity.id
_entity.type
_entity.pdbx_description
1 polymer ?
#
loop_
_entity_poly.entity_id
_entity_poly.type
_entity_poly.pdbx_seq_one_letter_code
_entity_poly.pdbx_strand_id
1 'polypeptide(L)' 'MSENNSTKPARRRRRRQGFTCHCCGRSMPFCWNCPCGFEICDECFKENRWGLSNGPTWVCPDCGRIRMM' A
#
# COMPACT_ATOMS: atom_id res chain seq x y z
N MET A 1 -8.77 22.13 -34.25
CA MET A 1 -7.31 22.22 -34.05
C MET A 1 -7.10 22.70 -32.62
N SER A 2 -7.05 21.77 -31.66
CA SER A 2 -5.82 21.20 -31.04
C SER A 2 -5.35 22.06 -29.85
N GLU A 3 -5.55 21.60 -28.61
CA GLU A 3 -4.51 21.05 -27.68
C GLU A 3 -3.97 22.16 -26.73
N ASN A 4 -3.84 22.07 -25.40
CA ASN A 4 -3.68 20.98 -24.46
C ASN A 4 -4.16 21.41 -23.05
N ASN A 5 -5.08 20.67 -22.42
CA ASN A 5 -5.42 20.84 -21.01
C ASN A 5 -4.62 19.84 -20.16
N SER A 6 -3.37 20.18 -19.85
CA SER A 6 -2.52 19.42 -18.93
C SER A 6 -2.56 20.01 -17.54
N THR A 7 -3.77 20.27 -17.01
CA THR A 7 -3.91 20.58 -15.58
C THR A 7 -3.75 19.27 -14.82
N LYS A 8 -2.50 18.93 -14.48
CA LYS A 8 -2.16 17.84 -13.54
C LYS A 8 -3.16 17.95 -12.38
N PRO A 9 -4.00 16.93 -12.11
CA PRO A 9 -4.89 17.04 -10.98
C PRO A 9 -3.99 17.09 -9.75
N ALA A 10 -3.87 18.28 -9.16
CA ALA A 10 -3.32 18.47 -7.84
C ALA A 10 -4.13 17.52 -6.95
N ARG A 11 -3.54 16.35 -6.64
CA ARG A 11 -4.19 15.27 -5.92
C ARG A 11 -4.65 15.87 -4.61
N ARG A 12 -5.95 16.22 -4.57
CA ARG A 12 -6.68 16.58 -3.35
C ARG A 12 -6.20 15.58 -2.32
N ARG A 13 -5.47 16.04 -1.31
CA ARG A 13 -5.26 15.32 -0.06
C ARG A 13 -6.64 15.17 0.56
N ARG A 14 -7.48 14.28 -0.01
CA ARG A 14 -8.58 13.67 0.72
C ARG A 14 -7.88 13.07 1.92
N ARG A 15 -8.12 13.62 3.11
CA ARG A 15 -7.73 13.00 4.38
C ARG A 15 -8.21 11.55 4.26
N ARG A 16 -7.29 10.62 3.98
CA ARG A 16 -7.61 9.21 3.79
C ARG A 16 -8.26 8.78 5.09
N GLN A 17 -9.55 8.43 5.06
CA GLN A 17 -10.31 8.03 6.25
C GLN A 17 -9.82 6.71 6.86
N GLY A 18 -8.84 6.08 6.22
CA GLY A 18 -8.15 4.89 6.65
C GLY A 18 -7.34 4.33 5.48
N PHE A 19 -6.59 3.28 5.76
CA PHE A 19 -6.01 2.39 4.76
C PHE A 19 -6.88 1.14 4.68
N THR A 20 -7.02 0.53 3.51
CA THR A 20 -7.83 -0.68 3.36
C THR A 20 -6.91 -1.87 3.13
N CYS A 21 -6.98 -2.86 4.00
CA CYS A 21 -6.18 -4.07 3.83
C CYS A 21 -6.64 -4.87 2.61
N HIS A 22 -5.72 -5.27 1.75
CA HIS A 22 -6.00 -6.11 0.60
C HIS A 22 -6.43 -7.53 0.99
N CYS A 23 -5.86 -8.10 2.06
CA CYS A 23 -6.18 -9.46 2.51
C CYS A 23 -7.57 -9.57 3.15
N CYS A 24 -7.92 -8.66 4.06
CA CYS A 24 -9.16 -8.76 4.84
C CYS A 24 -10.23 -7.72 4.45
N GLY A 25 -9.91 -6.77 3.57
CA GLY A 25 -10.83 -5.71 3.13
C GLY A 25 -11.20 -4.67 4.19
N ARG A 26 -10.64 -4.76 5.41
CA ARG A 26 -10.99 -3.85 6.51
C ARG A 26 -10.28 -2.51 6.37
N SER A 27 -11.02 -1.44 6.62
CA SER A 27 -10.48 -0.09 6.75
C SER A 27 -9.90 0.10 8.14
N MET A 28 -8.60 0.36 8.20
CA MET A 28 -7.81 0.47 9.42
C MET A 28 -7.12 1.83 9.48
N PRO A 29 -6.84 2.37 10.68
CA PRO A 29 -6.07 3.60 10.81
C PRO A 29 -4.62 3.42 10.35
N PHE A 30 -4.11 2.18 10.35
CA PHE A 30 -2.76 1.83 9.95
C PHE A 30 -2.75 0.57 9.09
N CYS A 31 -2.12 0.67 7.91
CA CYS A 31 -1.70 -0.48 7.11
C CYS A 31 -0.28 -0.25 6.60
N TRP A 32 0.46 -1.34 6.48
CA TRP A 32 1.69 -1.43 5.70
C TRP A 32 1.34 -1.18 4.24
N ASN A 33 1.68 -0.01 3.72
CA ASN A 33 1.48 0.33 2.31
C ASN A 33 2.76 0.10 1.52
N CYS A 34 2.64 -0.33 0.28
CA CYS A 34 3.70 -0.37 -0.70
C CYS A 34 3.41 0.69 -1.77
N PRO A 35 4.41 1.40 -2.31
CA PRO A 35 4.22 2.37 -3.38
C PRO A 35 3.60 1.81 -4.67
N CYS A 36 3.54 0.49 -4.86
CA CYS A 36 2.77 -0.11 -5.96
C CYS A 36 1.25 0.04 -5.79
N GLY A 37 0.77 0.36 -4.57
CA GLY A 37 -0.64 0.45 -4.23
C GLY A 37 -1.13 -0.65 -3.29
N PHE A 38 -0.30 -1.65 -2.99
CA PHE A 38 -0.63 -2.71 -2.04
C PHE A 38 -0.67 -2.18 -0.62
N GLU A 39 -1.74 -2.46 0.13
CA GLU A 39 -1.90 -2.06 1.52
C GLU A 39 -2.31 -3.30 2.32
N ILE A 40 -1.59 -3.65 3.39
CA ILE A 40 -1.88 -4.81 4.25
C ILE A 40 -1.88 -4.41 5.72
N CYS A 41 -2.85 -4.87 6.49
CA CYS A 41 -2.88 -4.59 7.92
C CYS A 41 -1.78 -5.36 8.67
N ASP A 42 -1.48 -4.90 9.88
CA ASP A 42 -0.48 -5.54 10.74
C ASP A 42 -0.82 -7.00 11.09
N GLU A 43 -2.10 -7.32 11.33
CA GLU A 43 -2.55 -8.69 11.59
C GLU A 43 -2.30 -9.63 10.41
N CYS A 44 -2.78 -9.28 9.20
CA CYS A 44 -2.54 -10.10 8.01
C CYS A 44 -1.05 -10.16 7.67
N PHE A 45 -0.31 -9.08 7.89
CA PHE A 45 1.13 -9.09 7.70
C PHE A 45 1.83 -10.07 8.65
N LYS A 46 1.42 -10.14 9.93
CA LYS A 46 1.94 -11.07 10.93
C LYS A 46 1.60 -12.52 10.60
N GLU A 47 0.37 -12.78 10.18
CA GLU A 47 -0.11 -14.12 9.80
C GLU A 47 0.65 -14.66 8.58
N ASN A 48 0.86 -13.80 7.58
CA ASN A 48 1.58 -14.15 6.35
C ASN A 48 3.08 -13.82 6.42
N ARG A 49 3.64 -13.53 7.62
CA ARG A 49 5.04 -13.10 7.77
C ARG A 49 6.02 -14.13 7.20
N TRP A 50 5.71 -15.42 7.35
CA TRP A 50 6.53 -16.52 6.84
C TRP A 50 6.74 -16.49 5.32
N GLY A 51 5.84 -15.87 4.56
CA GLY A 51 5.93 -15.72 3.10
C GLY A 51 6.16 -14.29 2.61
N LEU A 52 5.87 -13.28 3.45
CA LEU A 52 6.01 -11.86 3.10
C LEU A 52 7.30 -11.24 3.64
N SER A 53 7.99 -11.86 4.58
CA SER A 53 9.18 -11.29 5.21
C SER A 53 10.25 -12.34 5.44
N ASN A 54 11.50 -11.96 5.24
CA ASN A 54 12.66 -12.81 5.56
C ASN A 54 13.26 -12.49 6.95
N GLY A 55 12.54 -11.77 7.80
CA GLY A 55 13.00 -11.29 9.11
C GLY A 55 13.17 -9.78 9.14
N PRO A 56 14.32 -9.22 8.73
CA PRO A 56 14.57 -7.78 8.77
C PRO A 56 13.95 -7.01 7.59
N THR A 57 13.50 -7.72 6.55
CA THR A 57 12.90 -7.08 5.37
C THR A 57 11.51 -7.61 5.07
N TRP A 58 10.63 -6.71 4.65
CA TRP A 58 9.33 -7.02 4.08
C TRP A 58 9.43 -7.00 2.56
N VAL A 59 8.96 -8.07 1.91
CA VAL A 59 8.83 -8.20 0.47
C VAL A 59 7.35 -8.05 0.08
N CYS A 60 7.06 -7.07 -0.78
CA CYS A 60 5.70 -6.89 -1.29
C CYS A 60 5.33 -8.03 -2.26
N PRO A 61 4.17 -8.70 -2.10
CA PRO A 61 3.78 -9.83 -2.94
C PRO A 61 3.38 -9.40 -4.36
N ASP A 62 2.83 -8.18 -4.52
CA ASP A 62 2.38 -7.68 -5.83
C ASP A 62 3.52 -7.25 -6.76
N CYS A 63 4.59 -6.68 -6.19
CA CYS A 63 5.66 -6.06 -7.00
C CYS A 63 7.07 -6.54 -6.66
N GLY A 64 7.22 -7.45 -5.69
CA GLY A 64 8.51 -7.98 -5.24
C GLY A 64 9.42 -6.96 -4.55
N ARG A 65 8.94 -5.73 -4.31
CA ARG A 65 9.77 -4.67 -3.71
C ARG A 65 10.10 -5.03 -2.27
N ILE A 66 11.39 -4.99 -1.97
CA ILE A 66 11.93 -5.21 -0.63
C ILE A 66 12.00 -3.87 0.10
N ARG A 67 11.47 -3.82 1.32
CA ARG A 67 11.66 -2.73 2.27
C ARG A 67 12.38 -3.27 3.50
N MET A 68 13.45 -2.58 3.89
CA MET A 68 14.03 -2.76 5.22
C MET A 68 13.05 -2.14 6.22
N MET A 69 12.68 -2.91 7.25
CA MET A 69 11.78 -2.48 8.32
C MET A 69 12.48 -1.58 9.31
#